data_AF-A0A817FMZ2-F1
#
_entry.id   AF-A0A817FMZ2-F1
#
_cell.length_a   1.000
_cell.length_b   1.000
_cell.length_c   1.000
_cell.angle_alpha   90.00
_cell.angle_beta   90.00
_cell.angle_gamma   90.00
#
_symmetry.space_group_name_H-M   'P 1'
#
loop_
_entity.id
_entity.type
_entity.pdbx_description
1 polymer ?
#
loop_
_entity_poly.entity_id
_entity_poly.type
_entity_poly.pdbx_seq_one_letter_code
_entity_poly.pdbx_strand_id
1 'polypeptide(L)'
;MRDGCFLLKDYICYWNSSMLQQTERISYHQRKTSCAYCYNQGYCVQGNLQNKSDFTCVCPKCVSGTLCLFSPSQFSISLEYFFERKKWNNYHSIVPSLFFLFGMLFNGLCLLTFARLRARRMGTGIYLLINSIRSQLIFITLLIRITCLHMIDQIILNEEVNRVLCKSLPYLMFSLNYVSLWLTAFVTVERAIAATLPAQFPSFRKPKSAVFLSVLLSTFVFASMYPHLNQYKLINHSSNLHPWCILENESNEQSFMQYISLIHQISSFVLMLLLHW
;
A
#
# COMPACT_ATOMS: atom_id res chain seq x y z
N MET A 1 -5.83 25.26 -17.64
CA MET A 1 -7.25 24.98 -17.32
C MET A 1 -7.47 23.50 -17.57
N ARG A 2 -8.04 22.76 -16.61
CA ARG A 2 -8.13 21.29 -16.66
C ARG A 2 -9.29 20.87 -17.57
N ASP A 3 -9.03 19.95 -18.49
CA ASP A 3 -10.09 19.14 -19.08
C ASP A 3 -10.79 18.39 -17.92
N GLY A 4 -12.10 18.57 -17.79
CA GLY A 4 -12.89 18.08 -16.67
C GLY A 4 -14.16 17.42 -17.18
N CYS A 5 -14.46 16.22 -16.65
CA CYS A 5 -15.68 15.50 -16.94
C CYS A 5 -16.62 15.63 -15.73
N PHE A 6 -17.84 16.12 -15.93
CA PHE A 6 -18.83 16.30 -14.86
C PHE A 6 -20.06 15.43 -15.14
N LEU A 7 -20.46 14.65 -14.13
CA LEU A 7 -21.63 13.78 -14.20
C LEU A 7 -22.83 14.51 -13.56
N LEU A 8 -23.88 14.77 -14.33
CA LEU A 8 -25.07 15.48 -13.88
C LEU A 8 -26.31 14.64 -14.11
N LYS A 9 -26.77 13.93 -13.06
CA LYS A 9 -27.98 13.09 -12.90
C LYS A 9 -28.36 12.11 -14.03
N ASP A 10 -28.27 12.46 -15.31
CA ASP A 10 -28.52 11.62 -16.49
C ASP A 10 -27.63 11.99 -17.72
N TYR A 11 -26.66 12.90 -17.55
CA TYR A 11 -25.79 13.40 -18.64
C TYR A 11 -24.32 13.42 -18.23
N ILE A 12 -23.46 13.16 -19.21
CA ILE A 12 -22.00 13.35 -19.10
C ILE A 12 -21.64 14.56 -19.93
N CYS A 13 -21.00 15.54 -19.29
CA CYS A 13 -20.46 16.71 -19.96
C CYS A 13 -18.94 16.55 -20.06
N TYR A 14 -18.45 16.44 -21.30
CA TYR A 14 -17.02 16.46 -21.62
C TYR A 14 -16.62 17.87 -22.06
N TRP A 15 -15.55 18.40 -21.47
CA TRP A 15 -14.98 19.69 -21.86
C TRP A 15 -13.62 19.49 -22.52
N ASN A 16 -13.54 19.81 -23.82
CA ASN A 16 -12.31 19.72 -24.61
C ASN A 16 -11.74 21.11 -24.87
N SER A 17 -10.53 21.38 -24.39
CA SER A 17 -9.85 22.67 -24.56
C SER A 17 -9.36 22.97 -25.99
N SER A 18 -9.43 22.00 -26.91
CA SER A 18 -8.99 22.17 -28.31
C SER A 18 -10.08 22.74 -29.25
N MET A 19 -11.34 22.75 -28.82
CA MET A 19 -12.44 23.37 -29.57
C MET A 19 -13.17 24.38 -28.71
N LEU A 20 -13.12 25.65 -29.10
CA LEU A 20 -13.93 26.71 -28.53
C LEU A 20 -15.41 26.27 -28.48
N GLN A 21 -15.95 26.17 -27.26
CA GLN A 21 -17.39 26.20 -26.93
C GLN A 21 -18.29 25.08 -27.47
N GLN A 22 -17.97 23.81 -27.27
CA GLN A 22 -18.99 22.75 -27.36
C GLN A 22 -19.02 21.86 -26.11
N THR A 23 -20.05 22.06 -25.28
CA THR A 23 -20.50 21.05 -24.32
C THR A 23 -21.34 20.03 -25.06
N GLU A 24 -20.76 18.90 -25.46
CA GLU A 24 -21.55 17.78 -25.97
C GLU A 24 -22.32 17.15 -24.80
N ARG A 25 -23.65 17.22 -24.87
CA ARG A 25 -24.54 16.48 -23.96
C ARG A 25 -24.79 15.11 -24.55
N ILE A 26 -24.12 14.10 -24.00
CA ILE A 26 -24.40 12.72 -24.37
C ILE A 26 -25.55 12.24 -23.48
N SER A 27 -26.71 12.00 -24.08
CA SER A 27 -27.90 11.46 -23.41
C SER A 27 -27.70 9.97 -23.13
N TYR A 28 -27.74 9.58 -21.86
CA TYR A 28 -27.56 8.21 -21.41
C TYR A 28 -28.84 7.39 -21.60
N HIS A 29 -28.77 6.28 -22.33
CA HIS A 29 -29.87 5.33 -22.38
C HIS A 29 -29.65 4.25 -21.32
N GLN A 30 -30.52 4.28 -20.30
CA GLN A 30 -30.54 3.41 -19.12
C GLN A 30 -30.88 1.94 -19.43
N ARG A 31 -30.60 1.43 -20.64
CA ARG A 31 -30.66 -0.01 -20.88
C ARG A 31 -29.37 -0.60 -20.33
N LYS A 32 -29.51 -1.30 -19.19
CA LYS A 32 -28.57 -2.29 -18.66
C LYS A 32 -28.13 -3.25 -19.77
N THR A 33 -27.19 -2.86 -20.62
CA THR A 33 -26.39 -3.79 -21.39
C THR A 33 -25.21 -4.14 -20.49
N SER A 34 -25.10 -5.43 -20.18
CA SER A 34 -24.17 -6.09 -19.27
C SER A 34 -22.71 -5.62 -19.41
N CYS A 35 -22.35 -4.50 -18.80
CA CYS A 35 -20.96 -4.05 -18.70
C CYS A 35 -20.46 -4.31 -17.27
N ALA A 36 -19.89 -5.48 -17.04
CA ALA A 36 -19.31 -5.89 -15.76
C ALA A 36 -17.84 -5.44 -15.57
N TYR A 37 -17.38 -4.42 -16.32
CA TYR A 37 -15.95 -4.14 -16.50
C TYR A 37 -15.42 -2.93 -15.69
N CYS A 38 -16.29 -2.13 -15.06
CA CYS A 38 -15.86 -0.97 -14.25
C CYS A 38 -15.81 -1.34 -12.76
N TYR A 39 -14.67 -1.07 -12.11
CA TYR A 39 -14.41 -1.46 -10.71
C TYR A 39 -14.65 -0.30 -9.74
N ASN A 40 -14.61 -0.58 -8.43
CA ASN A 40 -14.76 0.41 -7.36
C ASN A 40 -15.97 1.34 -7.54
N GLN A 41 -17.15 0.76 -7.82
CA GLN A 41 -18.39 1.50 -8.05
C GLN A 41 -18.33 2.49 -9.23
N GLY A 42 -17.43 2.26 -10.20
CA GLY A 42 -17.37 3.01 -11.45
C GLY A 42 -18.60 2.80 -12.31
N TYR A 43 -19.06 3.86 -12.97
CA TYR A 43 -20.19 3.81 -13.91
C TYR A 43 -19.67 3.48 -15.31
N CYS A 44 -20.25 2.47 -15.96
CA CYS A 44 -19.94 2.17 -17.35
C CYS A 44 -20.77 3.02 -18.31
N VAL A 45 -20.08 3.61 -19.30
CA VAL A 45 -20.67 4.43 -20.36
C VAL A 45 -20.26 3.79 -21.67
N GLN A 46 -21.24 3.29 -22.41
CA GLN A 46 -21.01 2.72 -23.73
C GLN A 46 -21.07 3.84 -24.77
N GLY A 47 -20.06 3.92 -25.64
CA GLY A 47 -19.98 4.89 -26.74
C GLY A 47 -20.87 4.46 -27.90
N ASN A 48 -20.33 3.70 -28.85
CA ASN A 48 -21.10 3.17 -29.97
C ASN A 48 -21.95 1.95 -29.57
N LEU A 49 -23.27 2.05 -29.71
CA LEU A 49 -24.23 0.97 -29.43
C LEU A 49 -24.00 -0.30 -30.29
N GLN A 50 -23.37 -0.18 -31.46
CA GLN A 50 -23.06 -1.33 -32.33
C GLN A 50 -21.75 -2.03 -31.95
N ASN A 51 -20.86 -1.38 -31.20
CA ASN A 51 -19.58 -1.96 -30.80
C ASN A 51 -19.56 -2.24 -29.28
N LYS A 52 -19.57 -3.52 -28.89
CA LYS A 52 -19.54 -3.94 -27.48
C LYS A 52 -18.24 -3.59 -26.75
N SER A 53 -17.15 -3.31 -27.47
CA SER A 53 -15.86 -2.96 -26.88
C SER A 53 -15.64 -1.45 -26.71
N ASP A 54 -16.55 -0.61 -27.23
CA ASP A 54 -16.45 0.85 -27.12
C ASP A 54 -17.14 1.33 -25.84
N PHE A 55 -16.43 1.24 -24.72
CA PHE A 55 -16.92 1.69 -23.41
C PHE A 55 -15.85 2.48 -22.65
N THR A 56 -16.31 3.35 -21.75
CA THR A 56 -15.47 4.13 -20.83
C THR A 56 -16.06 4.06 -19.43
N CYS A 57 -15.20 3.90 -18.42
CA CYS A 57 -15.62 3.93 -17.03
C CYS A 57 -15.49 5.34 -16.45
N VAL A 58 -16.53 5.80 -15.77
CA VAL A 58 -16.52 7.03 -14.98
C VAL A 58 -16.33 6.69 -13.52
N CYS A 59 -15.19 7.08 -12.97
CA CYS A 59 -14.80 6.73 -11.60
C CYS A 59 -15.38 7.70 -10.57
N PRO A 60 -15.78 7.18 -9.38
CA PRO A 60 -16.17 8.04 -8.28
C PRO A 60 -14.98 8.85 -7.75
N LYS A 61 -15.26 9.87 -6.94
CA LYS A 61 -14.23 10.73 -6.34
C LYS A 61 -13.21 9.87 -5.59
N CYS A 62 -11.93 10.25 -5.71
CA CYS A 62 -10.78 9.57 -5.14
C CYS A 62 -10.41 8.23 -5.81
N VAL A 63 -11.13 7.73 -6.81
CA VAL A 63 -10.73 6.52 -7.56
C VAL A 63 -10.08 6.91 -8.89
N SER A 64 -9.05 6.18 -9.32
CA SER A 64 -8.25 6.45 -10.53
C SER A 64 -8.08 5.22 -11.43
N GLY A 65 -7.62 5.44 -12.66
CA GLY A 65 -7.42 4.43 -13.69
C GLY A 65 -8.54 4.39 -14.73
N THR A 66 -8.25 3.84 -15.92
CA THR A 66 -9.21 3.79 -17.05
C THR A 66 -10.43 2.92 -16.78
N LEU A 67 -10.30 1.98 -15.84
CA LEU A 67 -11.35 1.06 -15.38
C LEU A 67 -11.67 1.24 -13.88
N CYS A 68 -11.26 2.37 -13.28
CA CYS A 68 -11.47 2.68 -11.86
C CYS A 68 -10.82 1.69 -10.90
N LEU A 69 -9.60 1.27 -11.22
CA LEU A 69 -8.87 0.18 -10.56
C LEU A 69 -8.22 0.62 -9.24
N PHE A 70 -7.90 1.90 -9.07
CA PHE A 70 -7.08 2.37 -7.96
C PHE A 70 -7.88 3.20 -6.98
N SER A 71 -7.96 2.74 -5.73
CA SER A 71 -8.60 3.46 -4.62
C SER A 71 -7.58 3.74 -3.51
N PRO A 72 -7.46 4.99 -3.02
CA PRO A 72 -6.58 5.38 -1.92
C PRO A 72 -7.22 5.07 -0.55
N SER A 73 -8.13 4.09 -0.47
CA SER A 73 -8.94 3.82 0.72
C SER A 73 -8.15 3.26 1.92
N GLN A 74 -6.84 3.14 1.82
CA GLN A 74 -5.95 2.83 2.94
C GLN A 74 -4.92 3.96 3.11
N PHE A 75 -4.62 4.29 4.38
CA PHE A 75 -3.79 5.42 4.82
C PHE A 75 -2.30 5.36 4.38
N SER A 76 -1.93 4.36 3.57
CA SER A 76 -0.66 4.32 2.86
C SER A 76 -0.86 4.89 1.46
N ILE A 77 -0.22 6.00 1.15
CA ILE A 77 -0.06 6.47 -0.23
C ILE A 77 0.63 5.32 -0.98
N SER A 78 -0.12 4.55 -1.77
CA SER A 78 0.46 3.47 -2.55
C SER A 78 1.33 4.10 -3.63
N LEU A 79 2.57 3.62 -3.72
CA LEU A 79 3.53 4.01 -4.77
C LEU A 79 2.91 3.88 -6.18
N GLU A 80 1.93 2.98 -6.32
CA GLU A 80 1.14 2.70 -7.52
C GLU A 80 0.38 3.92 -8.06
N TYR A 81 -0.13 4.78 -7.17
CA TYR A 81 -0.76 6.04 -7.58
C TYR A 81 0.22 6.98 -8.30
N PHE A 82 1.52 6.85 -8.00
CA PHE A 82 2.57 7.62 -8.65
C PHE A 82 2.94 7.03 -10.02
N PHE A 83 2.85 5.72 -10.23
CA PHE A 83 3.24 5.07 -11.50
C PHE A 83 2.18 5.15 -12.60
N GLU A 84 0.89 5.21 -12.27
CA GLU A 84 -0.18 5.11 -13.27
C GLU A 84 -0.54 6.43 -13.97
N ARG A 85 -0.02 7.58 -13.51
CA ARG A 85 -0.15 8.82 -14.30
C ARG A 85 0.79 8.75 -15.50
N LYS A 86 0.34 8.08 -16.58
CA LYS A 86 0.99 7.99 -17.90
C LYS A 86 1.26 9.32 -18.60
N LYS A 87 0.89 10.45 -18.01
CA LYS A 87 1.34 11.76 -18.46
C LYS A 87 2.32 12.30 -17.42
N TRP A 88 3.49 12.71 -17.90
CA TRP A 88 4.52 13.55 -17.27
C TRP A 88 5.79 12.85 -16.72
N ASN A 89 6.84 12.86 -17.55
CA ASN A 89 8.29 12.83 -17.28
C ASN A 89 8.98 11.64 -16.59
N ASN A 90 10.26 11.44 -16.99
CA ASN A 90 11.24 10.47 -16.46
C ASN A 90 11.41 10.49 -14.92
N TYR A 91 10.99 11.55 -14.23
CA TYR A 91 11.12 11.68 -12.77
C TYR A 91 10.30 10.65 -11.97
N HIS A 92 9.19 10.15 -12.52
CA HIS A 92 8.31 9.21 -11.81
C HIS A 92 8.95 7.84 -11.52
N SER A 93 9.91 7.42 -12.35
CA SER A 93 10.69 6.18 -12.14
C SER A 93 11.96 6.39 -11.30
N ILE A 94 12.54 7.60 -11.37
CA ILE A 94 13.79 7.94 -10.67
C ILE A 94 13.58 8.02 -9.16
N VAL A 95 12.51 8.69 -8.70
CA VAL A 95 12.30 8.92 -7.27
C VAL A 95 12.17 7.61 -6.47
N PRO A 96 11.30 6.65 -6.83
CA PRO A 96 11.22 5.37 -6.12
C PRO A 96 12.52 4.57 -6.14
N SER A 97 13.24 4.62 -7.27
CA SER A 97 14.54 3.96 -7.42
C SER A 97 15.59 4.53 -6.46
N LEU A 98 15.62 5.86 -6.29
CA LEU A 98 16.49 6.52 -5.32
C LEU A 98 16.10 6.17 -3.87
N PHE A 99 14.80 6.20 -3.53
CA PHE A 99 14.32 5.78 -2.22
C PHE A 99 14.70 4.33 -1.91
N PHE A 100 14.61 3.44 -2.90
CA PHE A 100 15.05 2.06 -2.77
C PHE A 100 16.57 1.96 -2.54
N LEU A 101 17.39 2.63 -3.36
CA LEU A 101 18.85 2.59 -3.24
C LEU A 101 19.34 3.13 -1.89
N PHE A 102 18.87 4.32 -1.49
CA PHE A 102 19.22 4.90 -0.19
C PHE A 102 18.65 4.07 0.96
N GLY A 103 17.41 3.60 0.82
CA GLY A 103 16.75 2.74 1.80
C GLY A 103 17.55 1.47 2.07
N MET A 104 17.93 0.75 1.01
CA MET A 104 18.77 -0.46 1.08
C MET A 104 20.14 -0.16 1.70
N LEU A 105 20.80 0.92 1.27
CA LEU A 105 22.13 1.29 1.76
C LEU A 105 22.11 1.62 3.25
N PHE A 106 21.27 2.57 3.68
CA PHE A 106 21.25 3.03 5.07
C PHE A 106 20.75 1.94 6.03
N ASN A 107 19.68 1.22 5.67
CA ASN A 107 19.25 0.09 6.50
C ASN A 107 20.28 -1.05 6.50
N GLY A 108 21.10 -1.18 5.46
CA GLY A 108 22.18 -2.15 5.37
C GLY A 108 23.31 -1.80 6.33
N LEU A 109 23.69 -0.52 6.38
CA LEU A 109 24.65 0.00 7.36
C LEU A 109 24.13 -0.16 8.80
N CYS A 110 22.83 0.07 9.05
CA CYS A 110 22.21 -0.20 10.34
C CYS A 110 22.30 -1.70 10.69
N LEU A 111 21.97 -2.59 9.76
CA LEU A 111 22.08 -4.04 9.95
C LEU A 111 23.51 -4.44 10.35
N LEU A 112 24.52 -3.96 9.61
CA LEU A 112 25.94 -4.23 9.90
C LEU A 112 26.35 -3.71 11.29
N THR A 113 25.84 -2.53 11.67
CA THR A 113 26.14 -1.91 12.97
C THR A 113 25.52 -2.71 14.12
N PHE A 114 24.23 -3.05 14.03
CA PHE A 114 23.52 -3.76 15.09
C PHE A 114 23.78 -5.27 15.10
N ALA A 115 24.37 -5.84 14.04
CA ALA A 115 24.84 -7.23 14.04
C ALA A 115 26.03 -7.45 15.00
N ARG A 116 26.80 -6.39 15.29
CA ARG A 116 27.96 -6.47 16.22
C ARG A 116 27.51 -6.85 17.63
N LEU A 117 28.25 -7.75 18.27
CA LEU A 117 27.94 -8.24 19.63
C LEU A 117 27.82 -7.11 20.66
N ARG A 118 28.64 -6.07 20.55
CA ARG A 118 28.60 -4.90 21.45
C ARG A 118 27.26 -4.18 21.41
N ALA A 119 26.66 -4.04 20.22
CA ALA A 119 25.38 -3.38 20.06
C ALA A 119 24.21 -4.22 20.62
N ARG A 120 24.34 -5.55 20.60
CA ARG A 120 23.31 -6.50 21.07
C ARG A 120 23.35 -6.83 22.55
N ARG A 121 24.18 -6.13 23.33
CA ARG A 121 24.25 -6.33 24.79
C ARG A 121 22.97 -5.88 25.50
N MET A 122 22.21 -4.97 24.89
CA MET A 122 20.97 -4.39 25.43
C MET A 122 19.79 -4.75 24.52
N GLY A 123 18.57 -4.78 25.10
CA GLY A 123 17.32 -5.03 24.38
C GLY A 123 17.10 -4.09 23.18
N THR A 124 17.30 -2.79 23.39
CA THR A 124 17.29 -1.76 22.33
C THR A 124 18.08 -2.13 21.06
N GLY A 125 19.29 -2.67 21.19
CA GLY A 125 20.10 -3.07 20.04
C GLY A 125 19.53 -4.27 19.28
N ILE A 126 18.79 -5.14 19.96
CA ILE A 126 18.07 -6.26 19.35
C ILE A 126 16.84 -5.76 18.60
N TYR A 127 16.04 -4.87 19.19
CA TYR A 127 14.90 -4.28 18.48
C TYR A 127 15.35 -3.56 17.21
N LEU A 128 16.45 -2.80 17.27
CA LEU A 128 17.01 -2.10 16.11
C LEU A 128 17.58 -3.05 15.06
N LEU A 129 18.18 -4.17 15.46
CA LEU A 129 18.60 -5.21 14.52
C LEU A 129 17.40 -5.82 13.80
N ILE A 130 16.39 -6.26 14.55
CA ILE A 130 15.18 -6.85 14.00
C ILE A 130 14.48 -5.86 13.07
N ASN A 131 14.42 -4.58 13.48
CA ASN A 131 13.85 -3.52 12.65
C ASN A 131 14.63 -3.33 11.34
N SER A 132 15.96 -3.34 11.38
CA SER A 132 16.81 -3.21 10.19
C SER A 132 16.59 -4.37 9.20
N ILE A 133 16.46 -5.61 9.70
CA ILE A 133 16.13 -6.79 8.87
C ILE A 133 14.77 -6.59 8.17
N ARG A 134 13.76 -6.11 8.91
CA ARG A 134 12.42 -5.88 8.34
C ARG A 134 12.40 -4.77 7.31
N SER A 135 13.10 -3.67 7.57
CA SER A 135 13.22 -2.58 6.59
C SER A 135 13.79 -3.10 5.27
N GLN A 136 14.81 -3.96 5.31
CA GLN A 136 15.35 -4.61 4.11
C GLN A 136 14.29 -5.45 3.39
N LEU A 137 13.53 -6.27 4.13
CA LEU A 137 12.44 -7.06 3.56
C LEU A 137 11.35 -6.18 2.92
N ILE A 138 11.01 -5.04 3.53
CA ILE A 138 10.04 -4.07 2.96
C ILE A 138 10.56 -3.53 1.62
N PHE A 139 11.82 -3.11 1.55
CA PHE A 139 12.40 -2.61 0.29
C PHE A 139 12.47 -3.70 -0.78
N ILE A 140 12.85 -4.93 -0.43
CA ILE A 140 12.85 -6.07 -1.36
C ILE A 140 11.43 -6.35 -1.87
N THR A 141 10.44 -6.37 -0.98
CA THR A 141 9.02 -6.60 -1.34
C THR A 141 8.51 -5.49 -2.27
N LEU A 142 8.90 -4.25 -2.01
CA LEU A 142 8.61 -3.10 -2.86
C LEU A 142 9.24 -3.24 -4.25
N LEU A 143 10.51 -3.64 -4.33
CA LEU A 143 11.19 -3.86 -5.60
C LEU A 143 10.53 -4.97 -6.41
N ILE A 144 10.20 -6.09 -5.77
CA ILE A 144 9.47 -7.20 -6.42
C ILE A 144 8.14 -6.68 -6.98
N ARG A 145 7.37 -5.93 -6.18
CA ARG A 145 6.08 -5.36 -6.61
C ARG A 145 6.24 -4.43 -7.82
N ILE A 146 7.20 -3.51 -7.79
CA ILE A 146 7.46 -2.58 -8.92
C ILE A 146 7.93 -3.35 -10.16
N THR A 147 8.82 -4.33 -9.98
CA THR A 147 9.34 -5.14 -11.08
C THR A 147 8.23 -5.97 -11.70
N CYS A 148 7.38 -6.61 -10.89
CA CYS A 148 6.17 -7.27 -11.38
C CYS A 148 5.30 -6.29 -12.17
N LEU A 149 4.98 -5.11 -11.63
CA LEU A 149 4.16 -4.10 -12.31
C LEU A 149 4.75 -3.61 -13.64
N HIS A 150 6.07 -3.48 -13.73
CA HIS A 150 6.74 -3.05 -14.96
C HIS A 150 6.85 -4.18 -15.98
N MET A 151 7.09 -5.40 -15.49
CA MET A 151 7.25 -6.59 -16.31
C MET A 151 5.92 -7.29 -16.63
N ILE A 152 4.80 -6.76 -16.16
CA ILE A 152 3.44 -7.18 -16.54
C ILE A 152 3.36 -7.29 -18.07
N ASP A 153 3.95 -6.35 -18.83
CA ASP A 153 3.96 -6.38 -20.29
C ASP A 153 4.87 -7.44 -20.95
N GLN A 154 5.81 -8.05 -20.20
CA GLN A 154 6.92 -8.86 -20.74
C GLN A 154 7.06 -10.26 -20.14
N ILE A 155 6.57 -10.51 -18.92
CA ILE A 155 6.74 -11.78 -18.21
C ILE A 155 5.37 -12.46 -18.07
N ILE A 156 5.26 -13.63 -18.70
CA ILE A 156 4.18 -14.59 -18.48
C ILE A 156 4.43 -15.25 -17.12
N LEU A 157 4.10 -14.57 -16.02
CA LEU A 157 4.01 -15.23 -14.72
C LEU A 157 2.80 -16.16 -14.72
N ASN A 158 2.95 -17.35 -14.15
CA ASN A 158 1.82 -18.25 -13.91
C ASN A 158 0.73 -17.51 -13.14
N GLU A 159 -0.53 -17.66 -13.56
CA GLU A 159 -1.69 -16.98 -12.97
C GLU A 159 -1.76 -17.19 -11.45
N GLU A 160 -1.49 -18.42 -11.00
CA GLU A 160 -1.45 -18.79 -9.59
C GLU A 160 -0.35 -18.03 -8.81
N VAL A 161 0.84 -17.89 -9.41
CA VAL A 161 1.95 -17.15 -8.81
C VAL A 161 1.57 -15.67 -8.68
N ASN A 162 0.97 -15.10 -9.72
CA ASN A 162 0.55 -13.70 -9.69
C ASN A 162 -0.57 -13.46 -8.66
N ARG A 163 -1.50 -14.41 -8.50
CA ARG A 163 -2.56 -14.35 -7.49
C ARG A 163 -1.98 -14.38 -6.07
N VAL A 164 -1.00 -15.24 -5.82
CA VAL A 164 -0.32 -15.32 -4.52
C VAL A 164 0.46 -14.03 -4.24
N LEU A 165 1.22 -13.52 -5.21
CA LEU A 165 2.00 -12.27 -5.05
C LEU A 165 1.08 -11.05 -4.84
N CYS A 166 -0.03 -10.97 -5.57
CA CYS A 166 -1.03 -9.92 -5.44
C CYS A 166 -1.55 -9.77 -4.00
N LYS A 167 -1.82 -10.89 -3.32
CA LYS A 167 -2.30 -10.88 -1.93
C LYS A 167 -1.16 -10.74 -0.92
N SER A 168 -0.10 -11.51 -1.10
CA SER A 168 0.97 -11.67 -0.10
C SER A 168 1.89 -10.45 0.00
N LEU A 169 2.25 -9.80 -1.11
CA LEU A 169 3.16 -8.65 -1.10
C LEU A 169 2.59 -7.46 -0.29
N PRO A 170 1.36 -6.96 -0.55
CA PRO A 170 0.79 -5.87 0.25
C PRO A 170 0.68 -6.28 1.73
N TYR A 171 0.08 -7.45 2.02
CA TYR A 171 -0.05 -7.94 3.40
C TYR A 171 1.28 -7.97 4.16
N LEU A 172 2.34 -8.49 3.53
CA LEU A 172 3.68 -8.54 4.11
C LEU A 172 4.22 -7.13 4.35
N MET A 173 4.10 -6.22 3.38
CA MET A 173 4.57 -4.83 3.52
C MET A 173 3.90 -4.11 4.70
N PHE A 174 2.57 -4.20 4.82
CA PHE A 174 1.83 -3.55 5.91
C PHE A 174 2.18 -4.16 7.26
N SER A 175 2.15 -5.50 7.36
CA SER A 175 2.46 -6.21 8.61
C SER A 175 3.87 -5.89 9.10
N LEU A 176 4.86 -5.90 8.20
CA LEU A 176 6.24 -5.54 8.54
C LEU A 176 6.34 -4.09 9.02
N ASN A 177 5.66 -3.15 8.36
CA ASN A 177 5.64 -1.73 8.75
C ASN A 177 5.07 -1.53 10.16
N TYR A 178 3.93 -2.16 10.47
CA TYR A 178 3.32 -2.04 11.80
C TYR A 178 4.22 -2.61 12.89
N VAL A 179 4.86 -3.76 12.66
CA VAL A 179 5.80 -4.26 13.66
C VAL A 179 7.00 -3.31 13.81
N SER A 180 7.50 -2.73 12.71
CA SER A 180 8.55 -1.72 12.77
C SER A 180 8.19 -0.50 13.62
N LEU A 181 6.93 -0.03 13.54
CA LEU A 181 6.41 1.04 14.40
C LEU A 181 6.47 0.65 15.88
N TRP A 182 5.96 -0.53 16.22
CA TRP A 182 5.96 -1.03 17.59
C TRP A 182 7.36 -1.29 18.15
N LEU A 183 8.28 -1.86 17.35
CA LEU A 183 9.67 -2.05 17.76
C LEU A 183 10.36 -0.71 18.03
N THR A 184 10.07 0.30 17.21
CA THR A 184 10.56 1.67 17.44
C THR A 184 10.00 2.23 18.76
N ALA A 185 8.72 1.97 19.06
CA ALA A 185 8.10 2.40 20.31
C ALA A 185 8.76 1.72 21.53
N PHE A 186 9.05 0.42 21.44
CA PHE A 186 9.79 -0.31 22.48
C PHE A 186 11.22 0.19 22.69
N VAL A 187 11.91 0.63 21.63
CA VAL A 187 13.22 1.29 21.77
C VAL A 187 13.08 2.58 22.59
N THR A 188 12.06 3.39 22.31
CA THR A 188 11.79 4.62 23.08
C THR A 188 11.50 4.30 24.55
N VAL A 189 10.64 3.31 24.81
CA VAL A 189 10.31 2.87 26.17
C VAL A 189 11.56 2.42 26.93
N GLU A 190 12.35 1.50 26.36
CA GLU A 190 13.55 1.01 27.06
C GLU A 190 14.56 2.12 27.31
N ARG A 191 14.69 3.10 26.39
CA ARG A 191 15.55 4.26 26.60
C ARG A 191 15.04 5.17 27.70
N ALA A 192 13.73 5.44 27.75
CA ALA A 192 13.11 6.25 28.78
C ALA A 192 13.26 5.61 30.17
N ILE A 193 12.99 4.30 30.29
CA ILE A 193 13.19 3.54 31.54
C ILE A 193 14.66 3.55 31.94
N ALA A 194 15.59 3.38 30.99
CA ALA A 194 17.01 3.40 31.30
C ALA A 194 17.51 4.76 31.80
N ALA A 195 16.90 5.86 31.35
CA ALA A 195 17.23 7.21 31.79
C ALA A 195 16.60 7.57 33.14
N THR A 196 15.34 7.17 33.37
CA THR A 196 14.57 7.58 34.55
C THR A 196 14.69 6.62 35.75
N LEU A 197 14.75 5.31 35.50
CA LEU A 197 14.67 4.27 36.54
C LEU A 197 15.72 3.15 36.35
N PRO A 198 17.03 3.49 36.35
CA PRO A 198 18.08 2.54 35.97
C PRO A 198 18.26 1.34 36.91
N ALA A 199 17.76 1.40 38.15
CA ALA A 199 17.92 0.37 39.17
C ALA A 199 16.70 -0.57 39.33
N GLN A 200 15.51 -0.16 38.91
CA GLN A 200 14.27 -0.87 39.22
C GLN A 200 13.93 -2.00 38.22
N PHE A 201 14.47 -1.95 36.99
CA PHE A 201 14.10 -2.88 35.92
C PHE A 201 15.29 -3.59 35.24
N PRO A 202 16.05 -4.44 35.96
CA PRO A 202 17.16 -5.19 35.36
C PRO A 202 16.69 -6.26 34.35
N SER A 203 15.45 -6.76 34.46
CA SER A 203 14.88 -7.78 33.56
C SER A 203 14.65 -7.26 32.14
N PHE A 204 14.16 -6.02 31.99
CA PHE A 204 13.89 -5.36 30.70
C PHE A 204 15.15 -5.08 29.89
N ARG A 205 16.33 -5.15 30.50
CA ARG A 205 17.61 -4.99 29.80
C ARG A 205 18.11 -6.27 29.15
N LYS A 206 17.49 -7.42 29.43
CA LYS A 206 17.98 -8.71 28.95
C LYS A 206 17.69 -8.89 27.45
N PRO A 207 18.71 -9.23 26.64
CA PRO A 207 18.53 -9.41 25.20
C PRO A 207 17.51 -10.50 24.84
N LYS A 208 17.44 -11.58 25.63
CA LYS A 208 16.47 -12.66 25.42
C LYS A 208 15.01 -12.19 25.55
N SER A 209 14.74 -11.27 26.48
CA SER A 209 13.39 -10.71 26.67
C SER A 209 12.98 -9.87 25.46
N ALA A 210 13.91 -9.07 24.92
CA ALA A 210 13.67 -8.29 23.71
C ALA A 210 13.38 -9.17 22.48
N VAL A 211 14.08 -10.29 22.31
CA VAL A 211 13.77 -11.26 21.24
C VAL A 211 12.37 -11.84 21.41
N PHE A 212 12.06 -12.34 22.61
CA PHE A 212 10.76 -12.93 22.91
C PHE A 212 9.60 -11.94 22.66
N LEU A 213 9.72 -10.73 23.18
CA LEU A 213 8.72 -9.67 23.00
C LEU A 213 8.56 -9.29 21.52
N SER A 214 9.67 -9.21 20.78
CA SER A 214 9.63 -8.92 19.33
C SER A 214 8.90 -10.01 18.55
N VAL A 215 9.14 -11.28 18.86
CA VAL A 215 8.48 -12.41 18.20
C VAL A 215 6.99 -12.42 18.53
N LEU A 216 6.63 -12.31 19.81
CA LEU A 216 5.23 -12.27 20.26
C LEU A 216 4.45 -11.15 19.58
N LEU A 217 5.00 -9.93 19.58
CA LEU A 217 4.43 -8.77 18.91
C LEU A 217 4.26 -9.02 17.40
N SER A 218 5.24 -9.65 16.76
CA SER A 218 5.15 -9.95 15.34
C SER A 218 3.99 -10.86 15.05
N THR A 219 3.90 -11.97 15.78
CA THR A 219 2.80 -12.93 15.64
C THR A 219 1.44 -12.24 15.84
N PHE A 220 1.32 -11.36 16.84
CA PHE A 220 0.11 -10.58 17.06
C PHE A 220 -0.25 -9.67 15.88
N VAL A 221 0.71 -8.89 15.37
CA VAL A 221 0.45 -7.99 14.23
C VAL A 221 0.09 -8.78 12.98
N PHE A 222 0.83 -9.83 12.63
CA PHE A 222 0.51 -10.68 11.48
C PHE A 222 -0.88 -11.30 11.60
N ALA A 223 -1.25 -11.81 12.79
CA ALA A 223 -2.59 -12.35 13.02
C ALA A 223 -3.69 -11.28 12.88
N SER A 224 -3.49 -10.09 13.44
CA SER A 224 -4.45 -8.98 13.35
C SER A 224 -4.63 -8.45 11.92
N MET A 225 -3.57 -8.52 11.10
CA MET A 225 -3.57 -8.05 9.71
C MET A 225 -4.04 -9.12 8.72
N TYR A 226 -4.29 -10.36 9.16
CA TYR A 226 -4.66 -11.46 8.29
C TYR A 226 -5.81 -11.14 7.31
N PRO A 227 -6.89 -10.43 7.69
CA PRO A 227 -7.99 -10.19 6.76
C PRO A 227 -7.61 -9.27 5.59
N HIS A 228 -6.49 -8.55 5.68
CA HIS A 228 -5.93 -7.75 4.58
C HIS A 228 -5.61 -8.61 3.34
N LEU A 229 -5.30 -9.90 3.52
CA LEU A 229 -5.09 -10.86 2.43
C LEU A 229 -6.33 -11.04 1.54
N ASN A 230 -7.52 -10.88 2.10
CA ASN A 230 -8.78 -11.14 1.40
C ASN A 230 -9.25 -9.94 0.57
N GLN A 231 -8.74 -8.73 0.86
CA GLN A 231 -9.14 -7.50 0.18
C GLN A 231 -8.54 -7.34 -1.23
N TYR A 232 -7.44 -8.02 -1.51
CA TYR A 232 -6.81 -7.95 -2.84
C TYR A 232 -7.34 -9.03 -3.75
N LYS A 233 -7.86 -8.63 -4.91
CA LYS A 233 -8.26 -9.54 -5.98
C LYS A 233 -7.39 -9.34 -7.21
N LEU A 234 -7.03 -10.46 -7.82
CA LEU A 234 -6.40 -10.48 -9.14
C LEU A 234 -7.51 -10.42 -10.19
N ILE A 235 -7.42 -9.46 -11.11
CA ILE A 235 -8.36 -9.33 -12.22
C ILE A 235 -7.62 -9.67 -13.52
N ASN A 236 -8.07 -10.73 -14.19
CA ASN A 236 -7.62 -11.10 -15.53
C ASN A 236 -8.58 -10.50 -16.55
N HIS A 237 -8.11 -9.53 -17.34
CA HIS A 237 -8.90 -9.06 -18.48
C HIS A 237 -8.65 -9.97 -19.69
N SER A 238 -9.68 -10.16 -20.52
CA SER A 238 -9.64 -11.02 -21.71
C SER A 238 -8.47 -10.72 -22.66
N SER A 239 -7.71 -11.77 -22.99
CA SER A 239 -6.74 -12.03 -24.08
C SER A 239 -5.62 -11.03 -24.41
N ASN A 240 -5.77 -9.72 -24.21
CA ASN A 240 -4.77 -8.72 -24.63
C ASN A 240 -4.35 -7.73 -23.52
N LEU A 241 -4.91 -7.85 -22.31
CA LEU A 241 -4.52 -7.02 -21.17
C LEU A 241 -4.02 -7.89 -20.02
N HIS A 242 -2.86 -7.52 -19.50
CA HIS A 242 -2.21 -8.25 -18.42
C HIS A 242 -2.94 -8.10 -17.08
N PRO A 243 -2.84 -9.11 -16.20
CA PRO A 243 -3.58 -9.16 -14.94
C PRO A 243 -3.11 -8.12 -13.91
N TRP A 244 -4.07 -7.39 -13.30
CA TRP A 244 -3.82 -6.36 -12.29
C TRP A 244 -4.28 -6.80 -10.91
N CYS A 245 -3.53 -6.40 -9.88
CA CYS A 245 -3.89 -6.62 -8.48
C CYS A 245 -4.61 -5.39 -7.91
N ILE A 246 -5.86 -5.56 -7.49
CA ILE A 246 -6.73 -4.44 -7.11
C ILE A 246 -7.32 -4.67 -5.73
N LEU A 247 -7.43 -3.60 -4.97
CA LEU A 247 -8.16 -3.58 -3.71
C LEU A 247 -9.65 -3.56 -4.01
N GLU A 248 -10.37 -4.59 -3.57
CA GLU A 248 -11.82 -4.61 -3.65
C GLU A 248 -12.42 -3.92 -2.43
N ASN A 249 -13.31 -2.98 -2.70
CA ASN A 249 -13.87 -2.08 -1.70
C ASN A 249 -15.24 -2.61 -1.22
N GLU A 250 -15.25 -3.71 -0.47
CA GLU A 250 -16.44 -4.09 0.30
C GLU A 250 -16.53 -3.27 1.59
N SER A 251 -17.60 -2.48 1.73
CA SER A 251 -17.74 -1.44 2.75
C SER A 251 -17.51 -1.89 4.20
N ASN A 252 -17.96 -3.10 4.57
CA ASN A 252 -17.82 -3.62 5.94
C ASN A 252 -16.38 -4.08 6.24
N GLU A 253 -15.76 -4.84 5.32
CA GLU A 253 -14.39 -5.34 5.51
C GLU A 253 -13.36 -4.21 5.47
N GLN A 254 -13.58 -3.22 4.59
CA GLN A 254 -12.74 -2.03 4.50
C GLN A 254 -12.75 -1.23 5.80
N SER A 255 -13.93 -1.01 6.39
CA SER A 255 -14.07 -0.24 7.65
C SER A 255 -13.36 -0.93 8.82
N PHE A 256 -13.44 -2.26 8.90
CA PHE A 256 -12.77 -3.03 9.94
C PHE A 256 -11.23 -2.97 9.81
N MET A 257 -10.68 -3.10 8.59
CA MET A 257 -9.24 -2.98 8.37
C MET A 257 -8.71 -1.57 8.68
N GLN A 258 -9.46 -0.53 8.30
CA GLN A 258 -9.12 0.85 8.64
C GLN A 258 -9.05 1.04 10.16
N TYR A 259 -9.99 0.47 10.91
CA TYR A 259 -9.99 0.54 12.36
C TYR A 259 -8.77 -0.14 13.00
N ILE A 260 -8.42 -1.36 12.58
CA ILE A 260 -7.24 -2.07 13.10
C ILE A 260 -5.95 -1.31 12.75
N SER A 261 -5.83 -0.83 11.52
CA SER A 261 -4.70 0.00 11.07
C SER A 261 -4.51 1.24 11.95
N LEU A 262 -5.60 1.97 12.22
CA LEU A 262 -5.60 3.14 13.09
C LEU A 262 -5.20 2.79 14.52
N ILE A 263 -5.69 1.67 15.07
CA ILE A 263 -5.30 1.23 16.41
C ILE A 263 -3.79 1.07 16.50
N HIS A 264 -3.16 0.29 15.61
CA HIS A 264 -1.71 0.08 15.69
C HIS A 264 -0.92 1.38 15.53
N GLN A 265 -1.36 2.27 14.64
CA GLN A 265 -0.68 3.54 14.41
C GLN A 265 -0.80 4.47 15.63
N ILE A 266 -2.02 4.66 16.14
CA ILE A 266 -2.28 5.56 17.28
C ILE A 266 -1.65 5.00 18.55
N SER A 267 -1.80 3.70 18.84
CA SER A 267 -1.26 3.11 20.06
C SER A 267 0.27 3.19 20.11
N SER A 268 0.94 2.92 19.00
CA SER A 268 2.39 3.06 18.89
C SER A 268 2.83 4.51 19.07
N PHE A 269 2.12 5.45 18.44
CA PHE A 269 2.42 6.88 18.53
C PHE A 269 2.21 7.46 19.93
N VAL A 270 1.09 7.13 20.59
CA VAL A 270 0.80 7.55 21.97
C VAL A 270 1.89 7.04 22.92
N LEU A 271 2.30 5.78 22.78
CA LEU A 271 3.37 5.20 23.57
C LEU A 271 4.70 5.95 23.39
N MET A 272 5.02 6.38 22.17
CA MET A 272 6.21 7.19 21.91
C MET A 272 6.12 8.58 22.54
N LEU A 273 4.97 9.26 22.41
CA LEU A 273 4.78 10.62 22.93
C LEU A 273 4.84 10.70 24.46
N LEU A 274 4.19 9.76 25.14
CA LEU A 274 4.12 9.75 26.61
C LEU A 274 5.50 9.55 27.26
N LEU A 275 6.47 9.03 26.52
CA LEU A 275 7.80 8.66 27.01
C LEU A 275 8.92 9.53 26.42
N HIS A 276 8.56 10.59 25.70
CA HIS A 276 9.52 11.56 25.14
C HIS A 276 9.79 12.77 26.04
N TRP A 277 9.18 12.80 27.24
CA TRP A 277 9.36 13.81 28.29
C TRP A 277 10.13 13.19 29.47
#